data_AF-A0A7C1N984-F1
#
_entry.id   AF-A0A7C1N984-F1
#
_cell.length_a   1.000
_cell.length_b   1.000
_cell.length_c   1.000
_cell.angle_alpha   90.00
_cell.angle_beta   90.00
_cell.angle_gamma   90.00
#
_symmetry.space_group_name_H-M   'P 1'
#
loop_
_entity.id
_entity.type
_entity.pdbx_description
1 polymer ?
#
loop_
_entity_poly.entity_id
_entity_poly.type
_entity_poly.pdbx_seq_one_letter_code
_entity_poly.pdbx_strand_id
1 'polypeptide(L)'
;MTKKGMMPKCVLLDACIVIEAHKLGIWENIIEKAEITVSSIVAHDESLFYSIQESKIPESIDLKSLIDEGKIKEISCLYLAF
;
A
#
# COMPACT_ATOMS: atom_id res chain seq x y z
N MET A 1 -6.22 32.95 -13.85
CA MET A 1 -7.02 31.73 -13.72
C MET A 1 -6.24 30.72 -12.90
N THR A 2 -6.50 30.61 -11.61
CA THR A 2 -5.90 29.58 -10.75
C THR A 2 -6.54 28.24 -11.11
N LYS A 3 -5.76 27.29 -11.66
CA LYS A 3 -6.20 25.90 -11.73
C LYS A 3 -6.54 25.48 -10.30
N LYS A 4 -7.81 25.20 -10.02
CA LYS A 4 -8.22 24.54 -8.77
C LYS A 4 -7.42 23.23 -8.73
N GLY A 5 -6.36 23.19 -7.92
CA GLY A 5 -5.52 22.01 -7.78
C GLY A 5 -6.42 20.85 -7.41
N MET A 6 -6.55 19.87 -8.31
CA MET A 6 -7.35 18.69 -8.03
C MET A 6 -6.60 17.92 -6.96
N MET A 7 -7.13 17.90 -5.73
CA MET A 7 -6.52 17.13 -4.66
C MET A 7 -6.49 15.66 -5.08
N PRO A 8 -5.37 14.96 -4.91
CA PRO A 8 -5.29 13.53 -5.22
C PRO A 8 -6.36 12.78 -4.43
N LYS A 9 -6.98 11.78 -5.06
CA LYS A 9 -7.96 10.93 -4.37
C LYS A 9 -7.22 10.13 -3.29
N CYS A 10 -7.70 10.18 -2.06
CA CYS A 10 -7.22 9.31 -0.99
C CYS A 10 -7.92 7.95 -1.09
N VAL A 11 -7.16 6.87 -1.13
CA VAL A 11 -7.68 5.49 -1.22
C VAL A 11 -7.06 4.61 -0.14
N LEU A 12 -7.90 3.86 0.57
CA LEU A 12 -7.47 2.81 1.49
C LEU A 12 -7.42 1.50 0.70
N LEU A 13 -6.24 0.88 0.61
CA LEU A 13 -6.05 -0.36 -0.15
C LEU A 13 -5.90 -1.57 0.77
N ASP A 14 -6.55 -2.65 0.37
CA ASP A 14 -6.37 -4.01 0.88
C ASP A 14 -5.10 -4.63 0.25
N ALA A 15 -4.46 -5.56 0.95
CA ALA A 15 -3.27 -6.26 0.48
C ALA A 15 -3.47 -6.91 -0.89
N CYS A 16 -4.64 -7.51 -1.16
CA CYS A 16 -4.90 -8.16 -2.44
C CYS A 16 -4.73 -7.19 -3.63
N ILE A 17 -5.14 -5.93 -3.47
CA ILE A 17 -5.02 -4.91 -4.51
C ILE A 17 -3.57 -4.49 -4.69
N VAL A 18 -2.83 -4.33 -3.58
CA VAL A 18 -1.39 -4.01 -3.61
C VAL A 18 -0.62 -5.11 -4.36
N ILE A 19 -0.87 -6.37 -4.02
CA ILE A 19 -0.24 -7.54 -4.64
C ILE A 19 -0.51 -7.58 -6.14
N GLU A 20 -1.78 -7.48 -6.55
CA GLU A 20 -2.14 -7.55 -7.98
C GLU A 20 -1.59 -6.35 -8.77
N ALA A 21 -1.54 -5.16 -8.17
CA ALA A 21 -0.92 -4.00 -8.79
C ALA A 21 0.59 -4.19 -9.05
N HIS A 22 1.30 -4.83 -8.12
CA HIS A 22 2.69 -5.21 -8.31
C HIS A 22 2.86 -6.29 -9.38
N LYS A 23 2.04 -7.35 -9.36
CA LYS A 23 2.04 -8.40 -10.40
C LYS A 23 1.84 -7.84 -11.81
N LEU A 24 0.98 -6.83 -11.94
CA LEU A 24 0.67 -6.16 -13.20
C LEU A 24 1.68 -5.06 -13.57
N GLY A 25 2.64 -4.73 -12.69
CA GLY A 25 3.63 -3.68 -12.92
C GLY A 25 3.06 -2.26 -12.94
N ILE A 26 1.90 -2.03 -12.29
CA ILE A 26 1.20 -0.74 -12.31
C ILE A 26 1.25 0.00 -10.97
N TRP A 27 1.93 -0.55 -9.95
CA TRP A 27 1.97 0.01 -8.60
C TRP A 27 2.46 1.46 -8.55
N GLU A 28 3.61 1.77 -9.17
CA GLU A 28 4.15 3.14 -9.19
C GLU A 28 3.18 4.14 -9.84
N ASN A 29 2.49 3.74 -10.91
CA ASN A 29 1.48 4.56 -11.57
C ASN A 29 0.27 4.87 -10.66
N ILE A 30 -0.02 4.00 -9.69
CA ILE A 30 -1.09 4.19 -8.72
C ILE A 30 -0.65 5.21 -7.65
N ILE A 31 0.57 5.06 -7.12
CA ILE A 31 1.16 6.02 -6.15
C ILE A 31 1.24 7.43 -6.74
N GLU A 32 1.59 7.58 -8.02
CA GLU A 32 1.66 8.89 -8.67
C GLU A 32 0.29 9.59 -8.81
N LYS A 33 -0.81 8.83 -8.84
CA LYS A 33 -2.16 9.33 -9.18
C LYS A 33 -3.08 9.47 -7.98
N ALA A 34 -2.75 8.86 -6.85
CA ALA A 34 -3.60 8.81 -5.68
C ALA A 34 -2.77 8.85 -4.39
N GLU A 35 -3.35 9.41 -3.34
CA GLU A 35 -2.80 9.30 -2.01
C GLU A 35 -3.19 7.92 -1.44
N ILE A 36 -2.20 7.05 -1.28
CA ILE A 36 -2.43 5.68 -0.84
C ILE A 36 -2.36 5.60 0.68
N THR A 37 -3.35 4.98 1.29
CA THR A 37 -3.34 4.56 2.69
C THR A 37 -3.50 3.04 2.75
N VAL A 38 -2.81 2.39 3.68
CA VAL A 38 -2.95 0.97 3.99
C VAL A 38 -3.14 0.79 5.49
N SER A 39 -3.81 -0.28 5.92
CA SER A 39 -3.89 -0.62 7.35
C SER A 39 -2.54 -1.16 7.85
N SER A 40 -2.28 -1.09 9.15
CA SER A 40 -1.09 -1.72 9.75
C SER A 40 -1.00 -3.22 9.44
N ILE A 41 -2.15 -3.92 9.40
CA ILE A 41 -2.18 -5.35 9.07
C ILE A 41 -1.69 -5.58 7.63
N VAL A 42 -2.07 -4.72 6.68
CA VAL A 42 -1.58 -4.78 5.29
C VAL A 42 -0.09 -4.43 5.21
N ALA A 43 0.32 -3.38 5.93
CA ALA A 43 1.70 -2.89 5.94
C ALA A 43 2.69 -3.93 6.48
N HIS A 44 2.30 -4.70 7.51
CA HIS A 44 3.22 -5.59 8.24
C HIS A 44 2.97 -7.08 8.00
N ASP A 45 1.73 -7.52 7.79
CA ASP A 45 1.38 -8.95 7.84
C ASP A 45 0.92 -9.52 6.48
N GLU A 46 -0.05 -8.90 5.81
CA GLU A 46 -0.71 -9.53 4.65
C GLU A 46 0.16 -9.56 3.38
N SER A 47 1.04 -8.58 3.19
CA SER A 47 2.01 -8.59 2.09
C SER A 47 3.02 -9.75 2.22
N LEU A 48 3.33 -10.16 3.45
CA LEU A 48 4.18 -11.32 3.74
C LEU A 48 3.44 -12.65 3.51
N PHE A 49 2.11 -12.70 3.65
CA PHE A 49 1.35 -13.93 3.38
C PHE A 49 1.31 -14.32 1.89
N TYR A 50 1.23 -13.33 0.98
CA TYR A 50 1.36 -13.57 -0.46
C TYR A 50 2.67 -14.28 -0.80
N SER A 51 3.71 -13.94 -0.05
CA SER A 51 5.06 -14.44 -0.22
C SER A 51 5.19 -15.97 0.03
N ILE A 52 4.29 -16.53 0.85
CA ILE A 52 4.37 -17.90 1.37
C ILE A 52 3.52 -18.88 0.53
N GLN A 53 2.43 -18.41 -0.11
CA GLN A 53 1.46 -19.30 -0.76
C GLN A 53 1.77 -19.65 -2.22
N GLU A 54 2.57 -18.86 -2.93
CA GLU A 54 3.05 -19.21 -4.28
C GLU A 54 4.47 -19.77 -4.16
N SER A 55 4.73 -21.00 -4.64
CA SER A 55 6.01 -21.73 -4.56
C SER A 55 7.20 -21.10 -5.30
N LYS A 56 7.22 -19.78 -5.46
CA LYS A 56 8.31 -18.96 -5.99
C LYS A 56 8.96 -18.22 -4.82
N ILE A 57 10.27 -17.96 -4.94
CA ILE A 57 10.97 -17.07 -4.01
C ILE A 57 10.20 -15.74 -4.01
N PRO A 58 9.68 -15.30 -2.86
CA PRO A 58 8.88 -14.11 -2.87
C PRO A 58 9.71 -12.86 -3.12
N GLU A 59 9.24 -12.03 -4.04
CA GLU A 59 9.59 -10.63 -4.03
C GLU A 59 8.74 -9.95 -2.95
N SER A 60 9.37 -9.68 -1.82
CA SER A 60 8.74 -8.87 -0.76
C SER A 60 8.44 -7.50 -1.35
N ILE A 61 7.16 -7.11 -1.36
CA ILE A 61 6.78 -5.73 -1.63
C ILE A 61 7.24 -4.92 -0.42
N ASP A 62 8.24 -4.06 -0.61
CA ASP A 62 8.81 -3.26 0.47
C ASP A 62 7.91 -2.06 0.81
N LEU A 63 6.72 -2.35 1.37
CA LEU A 63 5.78 -1.34 1.83
C LEU A 63 6.38 -0.48 2.94
N LYS A 64 7.27 -1.04 3.75
CA LYS A 64 7.93 -0.33 4.84
C LYS A 64 8.78 0.83 4.30
N SER A 65 9.64 0.59 3.32
CA SER A 65 10.43 1.67 2.72
C SER A 65 9.53 2.72 2.06
N LEU A 66 8.41 2.31 1.43
CA LEU A 66 7.45 3.26 0.85
C LEU A 66 6.74 4.12 1.90
N ILE A 67 6.49 3.57 3.10
CA ILE A 67 5.95 4.32 4.25
C ILE A 67 7.01 5.27 4.80
N ASP A 68 8.23 4.78 5.01
CA ASP A 68 9.36 5.57 5.53
C ASP A 68 9.72 6.74 4.59
N GLU A 69 9.60 6.54 3.27
CA GLU A 69 9.76 7.58 2.23
C GLU A 69 8.54 8.52 2.12
N GLY A 70 7.43 8.22 2.80
CA GLY A 70 6.19 9.00 2.77
C GLY A 70 5.40 8.87 1.46
N LYS A 71 5.70 7.87 0.62
CA LYS A 71 4.99 7.60 -0.63
C LYS A 71 3.61 6.99 -0.39
N ILE A 72 3.46 6.21 0.67
CA ILE A 72 2.17 5.69 1.13
C ILE A 72 1.99 5.96 2.63
N LYS A 73 0.75 6.01 3.10
CA LYS A 73 0.42 6.22 4.51
C LYS A 73 -0.01 4.92 5.18
N GLU A 74 0.42 4.73 6.41
CA GLU A 74 -0.12 3.69 7.28
C GLU A 74 -1.21 4.28 8.19
N ILE A 75 -2.32 3.57 8.34
CA ILE A 75 -3.29 3.82 9.41
C ILE A 75 -3.31 2.63 10.37
N SER A 76 -3.05 2.92 11.64
CA SER A 76 -3.15 1.94 12.71
C SER A 76 -4.50 2.05 13.41
N CYS A 77 -5.21 0.93 13.48
CA CYS A 77 -6.29 0.75 14.44
C CYS A 77 -5.70 0.07 15.67
N LEU A 78 -5.08 0.84 16.55
CA LEU A 78 -4.78 0.36 17.91
C LEU A 78 -6.11 0.08 18.61
N TYR A 79 -6.49 -1.19 18.71
CA TYR A 79 -7.52 -1.61 19.65
C TYR A 79 -6.88 -1.56 21.04
N LEU A 80 -7.03 -0.44 21.75
CA LEU A 80 -6.71 -0.36 23.18
C LEU A 80 -7.75 -1.20 23.95
N ALA A 81 -7.60 -2.52 23.91
CA ALA A 81 -8.26 -3.39 24.87
C ALA A 81 -7.51 -3.25 26.20
N PHE A 82 -8.07 -2.45 27.10
CA PHE A 82 -7.73 -2.48 28.53
C PHE A 82 -8.28 -3.75 29.18
#